data_AF-A0AAV4LAC8-F1
#
_entry.id   AF-A0AAV4LAC8-F1
#
_cell.length_a   1.000
_cell.length_b   1.000
_cell.length_c   1.000
_cell.angle_alpha   90.00
_cell.angle_beta   90.00
_cell.angle_gamma   90.00
#
_symmetry.space_group_name_H-M   'P 1'
#
loop_
_entity.id
_entity.type
_entity.pdbx_description
1 polymer ?
#
loop_
_entity_poly.entity_id
_entity_poly.type
_entity_poly.pdbx_seq_one_letter_code
_entity_poly.pdbx_strand_id
1 'polypeptide(L)'
;MSKLKKWGKIILLTIWGLSVLTIFLLVMVSDDHGGLVRAIRKHFQGVTWQRYQTHFVRNILDATPKALQDEVYRRVRGILDAPDMDTARVLLNQVLEAYETKAPKAMATLEAGFEDATAVLHLPEKYRKRLRTNGLERLNEEIRRRERVIRIFPNRESALRLIGTLLMEVDEKWASGRKYLDMAEYLEWRESRTAQMNSKVTRIG
;
A
#
# COMPACT_ATOMS: atom_id res chain seq x y z
N MET A 1 -1.27 28.14 2.69
CA MET A 1 -2.34 27.13 2.88
C MET A 1 -1.70 25.73 2.86
N SER A 2 -1.58 25.06 4.01
CA SER A 2 -0.66 23.91 4.17
C SER A 2 -1.03 22.71 3.29
N LYS A 3 -0.03 21.97 2.78
CA LYS A 3 -0.19 20.75 1.96
C LYS A 3 -1.16 19.73 2.59
N LEU A 4 -1.26 19.70 3.93
CA LEU A 4 -2.24 18.91 4.69
C LEU A 4 -3.71 19.21 4.34
N LYS A 5 -4.09 20.49 4.16
CA LYS A 5 -5.47 20.86 3.81
C LYS A 5 -5.85 20.40 2.40
N LYS A 6 -4.87 20.28 1.50
CA LYS A 6 -5.09 19.88 0.09
C LYS A 6 -5.34 18.39 -0.04
N TRP A 7 -4.53 17.54 0.61
CA TRP A 7 -4.73 16.08 0.62
C TRP A 7 -6.00 15.67 1.36
N GLY A 8 -6.25 16.27 2.54
CA GLY A 8 -7.47 16.02 3.30
C GLY A 8 -8.72 16.33 2.47
N LYS A 9 -8.80 17.52 1.86
CA LYS A 9 -9.95 17.89 1.01
C LYS A 9 -10.13 16.99 -0.21
N ILE A 10 -9.06 16.61 -0.91
CA ILE A 10 -9.17 15.76 -2.10
C ILE A 10 -9.71 14.36 -1.73
N ILE A 11 -9.18 13.75 -0.68
CA ILE A 11 -9.61 12.40 -0.26
C ILE A 11 -11.03 12.45 0.33
N LEU A 12 -11.35 13.45 1.13
CA LEU A 12 -12.70 13.65 1.69
C LEU A 12 -13.75 13.91 0.59
N LEU A 13 -13.46 14.79 -0.38
CA LEU A 13 -14.44 15.12 -1.43
C LEU A 13 -14.68 13.96 -2.40
N THR A 14 -13.68 13.14 -2.71
CA THR A 14 -13.84 12.00 -3.63
C THR A 14 -14.54 10.81 -2.97
N ILE A 15 -14.29 10.55 -1.68
CA ILE A 15 -14.86 9.39 -0.97
C ILE A 15 -16.25 9.70 -0.40
N TRP A 16 -16.49 10.90 0.14
CA TRP A 16 -17.81 11.29 0.66
C TRP A 16 -18.77 11.85 -0.40
N GLY A 17 -18.27 12.32 -1.54
CA GLY A 17 -19.09 12.81 -2.65
C GLY A 17 -19.78 11.71 -3.47
N LEU A 18 -19.31 10.47 -3.33
CA LEU A 18 -20.04 9.29 -3.76
C LEU A 18 -20.99 8.92 -2.61
N SER A 19 -22.30 9.03 -2.84
CA SER A 19 -23.36 8.64 -1.89
C SER A 19 -23.32 7.14 -1.58
N VAL A 20 -22.29 6.67 -0.88
CA VAL A 20 -22.08 5.28 -0.51
C VAL A 20 -21.83 5.25 0.99
N LEU A 21 -22.93 5.34 1.74
CA LEU A 21 -22.99 5.34 3.20
C LEU A 21 -22.40 4.10 3.88
N THR A 22 -21.83 3.16 3.11
CA THR A 22 -21.34 1.87 3.62
C THR A 22 -20.07 1.38 2.93
N ILE A 23 -19.17 2.27 2.51
CA ILE A 23 -17.79 1.83 2.19
C ILE A 23 -17.03 1.70 3.51
N PHE A 24 -17.00 0.49 4.07
CA PHE A 24 -16.04 0.14 5.11
C PHE A 24 -14.65 0.06 4.48
N LEU A 25 -13.94 1.18 4.54
CA LEU A 25 -12.57 1.23 4.07
C LEU A 25 -11.70 0.42 5.02
N LEU A 26 -11.04 -0.61 4.51
CA LEU A 26 -10.32 -1.57 5.34
C LEU A 26 -8.82 -1.30 5.39
N VAL A 27 -8.24 -1.14 4.21
CA VAL A 27 -6.80 -0.98 4.02
C VAL A 27 -6.59 0.13 3.00
N MET A 28 -5.68 1.04 3.31
CA MET A 28 -5.17 2.03 2.36
C MET A 28 -3.71 1.71 2.05
N VAL A 29 -3.40 1.54 0.77
CA VAL A 29 -2.02 1.34 0.30
C VAL A 29 -1.54 2.62 -0.36
N SER A 30 -0.43 3.18 0.13
CA SER A 30 0.20 4.35 -0.51
C SER A 30 1.70 4.37 -0.30
N ASP A 31 2.39 5.21 -1.06
CA ASP A 31 3.77 5.57 -0.70
C ASP A 31 3.80 6.40 0.60
N ASP A 32 4.97 6.46 1.22
CA ASP A 32 5.24 7.15 2.48
C ASP A 32 5.38 8.67 2.25
N HIS A 33 4.26 9.29 1.89
CA HIS A 33 4.16 10.74 1.87
C HIS A 33 3.60 11.20 3.22
N GLY A 34 4.43 11.72 4.12
CA GLY A 34 4.02 12.05 5.49
C GLY A 34 2.78 12.95 5.62
N GLY A 35 2.51 13.83 4.65
CA GLY A 35 1.26 14.60 4.60
C GLY A 35 -0.01 13.76 4.33
N LEU A 36 0.10 12.72 3.52
CA LEU A 36 -0.96 11.77 3.21
C LEU A 36 -1.18 10.83 4.40
N VAL A 37 -0.11 10.24 4.94
CA VAL A 37 -0.18 9.33 6.11
C VAL A 37 -0.86 10.02 7.30
N ARG A 38 -0.52 11.28 7.59
CA ARG A 38 -1.20 12.06 8.64
C ARG A 38 -2.66 12.32 8.34
N ALA A 39 -3.03 12.54 7.07
CA ALA A 39 -4.43 12.73 6.70
C ALA A 39 -5.23 11.43 6.84
N ILE A 40 -4.66 10.29 6.44
CA ILE A 40 -5.25 8.96 6.62
C ILE A 40 -5.50 8.71 8.11
N ARG A 41 -4.44 8.81 8.93
CA ARG A 41 -4.54 8.60 10.39
C ARG A 41 -5.50 9.56 11.09
N LYS A 42 -5.75 10.75 10.54
CA LYS A 42 -6.68 11.73 11.13
C LYS A 42 -8.14 11.46 10.75
N HIS A 43 -8.39 11.18 9.48
CA HIS A 43 -9.74 11.16 8.90
C HIS A 43 -10.33 9.76 8.73
N PHE A 44 -9.49 8.72 8.79
CA PHE A 44 -9.88 7.33 8.54
C PHE A 44 -9.49 6.46 9.73
N GLN A 45 -10.18 6.66 10.85
CA GLN A 45 -9.95 5.86 12.06
C GLN A 45 -10.35 4.40 11.83
N GLY A 46 -9.55 3.47 12.35
CA GLY A 46 -9.78 2.03 12.19
C GLY A 46 -9.33 1.45 10.85
N VAL A 47 -8.78 2.27 9.94
CA VAL A 47 -8.22 1.81 8.67
C VAL A 47 -6.75 1.43 8.84
N THR A 48 -6.37 0.26 8.38
CA THR A 48 -4.97 -0.15 8.32
C THR A 48 -4.29 0.56 7.15
N TRP A 49 -3.26 1.36 7.43
CA TRP A 49 -2.40 1.89 6.38
C TRP A 49 -1.27 0.91 6.08
N GLN A 50 -1.01 0.67 4.80
CA GLN A 50 0.09 -0.14 4.32
C GLN A 50 0.99 0.72 3.43
N ARG A 51 2.30 0.72 3.72
CA ARG A 51 3.30 1.32 2.84
C ARG A 51 3.47 0.46 1.60
N TYR A 52 3.47 1.10 0.43
CA TYR A 52 3.62 0.40 -0.83
C TYR A 52 5.00 -0.28 -0.96
N GLN A 53 4.99 -1.60 -1.07
CA GLN A 53 6.19 -2.42 -0.94
C GLN A 53 7.21 -2.18 -2.05
N THR A 54 6.80 -1.97 -3.30
CA THR A 54 7.77 -1.69 -4.39
C THR A 54 8.56 -0.41 -4.14
N HIS A 55 7.90 0.67 -3.72
CA HIS A 55 8.58 1.92 -3.38
C HIS A 55 9.45 1.77 -2.14
N PHE A 56 8.99 1.01 -1.14
CA PHE A 56 9.77 0.74 0.05
C PHE A 56 11.06 -0.02 -0.25
N VAL A 57 10.99 -1.11 -1.03
CA VAL A 57 12.17 -1.87 -1.46
C VAL A 57 13.13 -0.98 -2.25
N ARG A 58 12.61 -0.14 -3.15
CA ARG A 58 13.43 0.81 -3.90
C ARG A 58 14.18 1.78 -2.98
N ASN A 59 13.50 2.35 -1.98
CA ASN A 59 14.12 3.26 -1.02
C ASN A 59 15.25 2.58 -0.23
N ILE A 60 15.08 1.32 0.15
CA ILE A 60 16.12 0.53 0.82
C ILE A 60 17.31 0.31 -0.12
N LEU A 61 17.07 -0.10 -1.37
CA LEU A 61 18.13 -0.36 -2.35
C LEU A 61 18.89 0.91 -2.74
N ASP A 62 18.21 2.04 -2.87
CA ASP A 62 18.82 3.35 -3.14
C ASP A 62 19.78 3.76 -1.99
N ALA A 63 19.50 3.32 -0.75
CA ALA A 63 20.37 3.51 0.42
C ALA A 63 21.41 2.39 0.62
N THR A 64 21.41 1.34 -0.22
CA THR A 64 22.29 0.18 -0.11
C THR A 64 23.50 0.32 -1.04
N PRO A 65 24.74 0.02 -0.58
CA PRO A 65 25.90 -0.04 -1.46
C PRO A 65 25.68 -1.00 -2.64
N LYS A 66 26.08 -0.60 -3.86
CA LYS A 66 25.81 -1.37 -5.10
C LYS A 66 26.21 -2.84 -5.01
N ALA A 67 27.36 -3.14 -4.40
CA ALA A 67 27.86 -4.51 -4.26
C ALA A 67 26.96 -5.44 -3.42
N LEU A 68 26.10 -4.87 -2.56
CA LEU A 68 25.21 -5.61 -1.66
C LEU A 68 23.75 -5.59 -2.10
N GLN A 69 23.40 -4.83 -3.14
CA GLN A 69 22.00 -4.61 -3.53
C GLN A 69 21.26 -5.91 -3.84
N ASP A 70 21.88 -6.83 -4.59
CA ASP A 70 21.24 -8.10 -4.96
C ASP A 70 20.99 -9.01 -3.74
N GLU A 71 21.88 -8.97 -2.76
CA GLU A 71 21.75 -9.76 -1.55
C GLU A 71 20.69 -9.17 -0.61
N VAL A 72 20.77 -7.86 -0.36
CA VAL A 72 19.78 -7.13 0.45
C VAL A 72 18.38 -7.22 -0.17
N TYR A 73 18.26 -7.12 -1.50
CA TYR A 73 17.00 -7.28 -2.21
C TYR A 73 16.34 -8.63 -1.89
N ARG A 74 17.09 -9.73 -2.02
CA ARG A 74 16.56 -11.09 -1.76
C ARG A 74 16.13 -11.25 -0.30
N ARG A 75 16.92 -10.72 0.64
CA ARG A 75 16.62 -10.76 2.07
C ARG A 75 15.35 -9.96 2.41
N VAL A 76 15.25 -8.73 1.93
CA VAL A 76 14.07 -7.88 2.13
C VAL A 76 12.83 -8.49 1.49
N ARG A 77 12.94 -9.09 0.30
CA ARG A 77 11.82 -9.84 -0.30
C ARG A 77 11.38 -11.01 0.60
N GLY A 78 12.32 -11.77 1.16
CA GLY A 78 12.01 -12.82 2.13
C GLY A 78 11.21 -12.32 3.34
N ILE A 79 11.56 -11.14 3.89
CA ILE A 79 10.82 -10.50 4.99
C ILE A 79 9.38 -10.18 4.54
N LEU A 80 9.22 -9.52 3.40
CA LEU A 80 7.91 -9.08 2.91
C LEU A 80 7.01 -10.26 2.50
N ASP A 81 7.62 -11.38 2.10
CA ASP A 81 6.94 -12.60 1.69
C ASP A 81 6.68 -13.60 2.82
N ALA A 82 7.06 -13.28 4.06
CA ALA A 82 6.86 -14.12 5.23
C ALA A 82 5.40 -14.58 5.41
N PRO A 83 5.19 -15.78 6.00
CA PRO A 83 3.86 -16.35 6.22
C PRO A 83 3.07 -15.62 7.33
N ASP A 84 3.75 -14.99 8.28
CA ASP A 84 3.18 -14.30 9.42
C ASP A 84 4.13 -13.23 9.96
N MET A 85 3.62 -12.38 10.86
CA MET A 85 4.37 -11.27 11.45
C MET A 85 5.55 -11.74 12.33
N ASP A 86 5.41 -12.88 13.01
CA ASP A 86 6.45 -13.39 13.91
C ASP A 86 7.68 -13.82 13.10
N THR A 87 7.45 -14.57 12.02
CA THR A 87 8.47 -14.96 11.06
C THR A 87 9.10 -13.73 10.40
N ALA A 88 8.29 -12.75 10.00
CA ALA A 88 8.78 -11.49 9.42
C ALA A 88 9.72 -10.75 10.38
N ARG A 89 9.40 -10.73 11.69
CA ARG A 89 10.23 -10.10 12.72
C ARG A 89 11.55 -10.84 12.94
N VAL A 90 11.52 -12.17 12.96
CA VAL A 90 12.75 -12.98 13.06
C VAL A 90 13.67 -12.70 11.87
N LEU A 91 13.13 -12.71 10.65
CA LEU A 91 13.89 -12.40 9.44
C LEU A 91 14.42 -10.96 9.45
N LEU A 92 13.64 -9.99 9.92
CA LEU A 92 14.09 -8.61 10.10
C LEU A 92 15.34 -8.56 10.98
N ASN A 93 15.28 -9.15 12.17
CA ASN A 93 16.40 -9.10 13.13
C ASN A 93 17.67 -9.74 12.55
N GLN A 94 17.54 -10.88 11.87
CA GLN A 94 18.68 -11.53 11.19
C GLN A 94 19.30 -10.64 10.11
N VAL A 95 18.48 -9.91 9.36
CA VAL A 95 18.95 -9.00 8.31
C VAL A 95 19.60 -7.76 8.91
N LEU A 96 19.03 -7.19 9.97
CA LEU A 96 19.63 -6.06 10.67
C LEU A 96 21.02 -6.44 11.20
N GLU A 97 21.13 -7.55 11.94
CA GLU A 97 22.41 -8.02 12.49
C GLU A 97 23.48 -8.24 11.40
N ALA A 98 23.09 -8.84 10.27
CA ALA A 98 24.04 -9.17 9.19
C ALA A 98 24.55 -7.96 8.39
N TYR A 99 23.79 -6.85 8.35
CA TYR A 99 24.06 -5.71 7.46
C TYR A 99 24.12 -4.34 8.15
N GLU A 100 23.87 -4.23 9.45
CA GLU A 100 23.91 -2.96 10.18
C GLU A 100 25.25 -2.23 10.00
N THR A 101 26.36 -2.97 10.05
CA THR A 101 27.71 -2.40 9.83
C THR A 101 28.02 -2.12 8.36
N LYS A 102 27.47 -2.92 7.44
CA LYS A 102 27.78 -2.88 6.00
C LYS A 102 26.93 -1.87 5.23
N ALA A 103 25.69 -1.67 5.65
CA ALA A 103 24.69 -0.83 5.00
C ALA A 103 23.77 -0.14 6.04
N PRO A 104 24.32 0.66 6.97
CA PRO A 104 23.57 1.22 8.10
C PRO A 104 22.35 2.05 7.67
N LYS A 105 22.49 2.85 6.60
CA LYS A 105 21.38 3.67 6.07
C LYS A 105 20.23 2.82 5.52
N ALA A 106 20.55 1.70 4.87
CA ALA A 106 19.55 0.77 4.35
C ALA A 106 18.82 0.07 5.49
N MET A 107 19.55 -0.36 6.53
CA MET A 107 18.97 -1.02 7.71
C MET A 107 18.06 -0.08 8.51
N ALA A 108 18.48 1.19 8.71
CA ALA A 108 17.63 2.19 9.35
C ALA A 108 16.33 2.45 8.55
N THR A 109 16.43 2.46 7.20
CA THR A 109 15.25 2.61 6.33
C THR A 109 14.33 1.39 6.43
N LEU A 110 14.90 0.18 6.45
CA LEU A 110 14.16 -1.07 6.59
C LEU A 110 13.42 -1.15 7.93
N GLU A 111 14.11 -0.87 9.03
CA GLU A 111 13.54 -0.91 10.38
C GLU A 111 12.40 0.10 10.52
N ALA A 112 12.62 1.36 10.11
CA ALA A 112 11.63 2.43 10.25
C ALA A 112 10.35 2.18 9.44
N GLY A 113 10.43 1.47 8.31
CA GLY A 113 9.28 1.18 7.44
C GLY A 113 8.69 -0.23 7.57
N PHE A 114 9.27 -1.08 8.43
CA PHE A 114 8.91 -2.50 8.50
C PHE A 114 7.44 -2.72 8.84
N GLU A 115 6.94 -2.09 9.92
CA GLU A 115 5.55 -2.25 10.38
C GLU A 115 4.56 -1.86 9.29
N ASP A 116 4.78 -0.69 8.67
CA ASP A 116 3.88 -0.16 7.66
C ASP A 116 3.91 -1.02 6.38
N ALA A 117 5.07 -1.55 5.99
CA ALA A 117 5.21 -2.39 4.80
C ALA A 117 4.69 -3.82 4.99
N THR A 118 4.69 -4.34 6.22
CA THR A 118 4.24 -5.70 6.58
C THR A 118 2.82 -5.74 7.13
N ALA A 119 2.14 -4.60 7.27
CA ALA A 119 0.75 -4.51 7.73
C ALA A 119 -0.21 -5.48 7.01
N VAL A 120 0.06 -5.79 5.74
CA VAL A 120 -0.69 -6.77 4.91
C VAL A 120 -0.70 -8.20 5.50
N LEU A 121 0.29 -8.58 6.30
CA LEU A 121 0.39 -9.92 6.91
C LEU A 121 -0.73 -10.19 7.92
N HIS A 122 -1.38 -9.15 8.45
CA HIS A 122 -2.57 -9.28 9.31
C HIS A 122 -3.82 -9.73 8.54
N LEU A 123 -3.80 -9.66 7.21
CA LEU A 123 -4.91 -10.08 6.35
C LEU A 123 -4.80 -11.58 5.99
N PRO A 124 -5.89 -12.22 5.56
CA PRO A 124 -5.82 -13.59 5.05
C PRO A 124 -4.93 -13.68 3.80
N GLU A 125 -4.23 -14.81 3.65
CA GLU A 125 -3.21 -15.04 2.62
C GLU A 125 -3.70 -14.71 1.20
N LYS A 126 -4.95 -15.09 0.88
CA LYS A 126 -5.60 -14.84 -0.42
C LYS A 126 -5.54 -13.37 -0.86
N TYR A 127 -5.64 -12.45 0.10
CA TYR A 127 -5.64 -11.00 -0.16
C TYR A 127 -4.24 -10.41 -0.23
N ARG A 128 -3.27 -11.02 0.47
CA ARG A 128 -1.90 -10.49 0.57
C ARG A 128 -1.26 -10.35 -0.80
N LYS A 129 -1.31 -11.39 -1.63
CA LYS A 129 -0.66 -11.39 -2.95
C LYS A 129 -1.12 -10.22 -3.83
N ARG A 130 -2.43 -9.95 -3.86
CA ARG A 130 -3.00 -8.85 -4.66
C ARG A 130 -2.70 -7.46 -4.08
N LEU A 131 -2.57 -7.35 -2.76
CA LEU A 131 -2.20 -6.08 -2.10
C LEU A 131 -0.69 -5.79 -2.13
N ARG A 132 0.15 -6.82 -2.29
CA ARG A 132 1.60 -6.69 -2.50
C ARG A 132 1.92 -6.14 -3.90
N THR A 133 1.22 -6.63 -4.93
CA THR A 133 1.38 -6.20 -6.34
C THR A 133 0.21 -5.33 -6.76
N ASN A 134 0.35 -4.02 -6.67
CA ASN A 134 -0.78 -3.15 -6.98
C ASN A 134 -0.98 -3.07 -8.50
N GLY A 135 -2.21 -3.33 -8.97
CA GLY A 135 -2.61 -3.09 -10.36
C GLY A 135 -2.41 -1.63 -10.82
N LEU A 136 -2.23 -0.70 -9.88
CA LEU A 136 -1.87 0.69 -10.15
C LEU A 136 -0.52 0.83 -10.89
N GLU A 137 0.45 -0.06 -10.73
CA GLU A 137 1.71 0.04 -11.49
C GLU A 137 1.44 -0.05 -12.99
N ARG A 138 0.62 -1.02 -13.42
CA ARG A 138 0.22 -1.16 -14.82
C ARG A 138 -0.54 0.07 -15.32
N LEU A 139 -1.45 0.61 -14.51
CA LEU A 139 -2.19 1.82 -14.87
C LEU A 139 -1.24 3.03 -15.04
N ASN A 140 -0.30 3.19 -14.10
CA ASN A 140 0.69 4.25 -14.15
C ASN A 140 1.61 4.11 -15.38
N GLU A 141 2.06 2.90 -15.70
CA GLU A 141 2.83 2.64 -16.92
C GLU A 141 2.04 3.03 -18.17
N GLU A 142 0.75 2.72 -18.21
CA GLU A 142 -0.10 3.01 -19.35
C GLU A 142 -0.37 4.51 -19.53
N ILE A 143 -0.48 5.26 -18.42
CA ILE A 143 -0.46 6.72 -18.41
C ILE A 143 0.88 7.24 -18.94
N ARG A 144 2.01 6.75 -18.41
CA ARG A 144 3.36 7.18 -18.81
C ARG A 144 3.65 6.89 -20.29
N ARG A 145 3.13 5.79 -20.84
CA ARG A 145 3.24 5.44 -22.26
C ARG A 145 2.59 6.49 -23.16
N ARG A 146 1.36 6.92 -22.84
CA ARG A 146 0.65 7.98 -23.60
C ARG A 146 1.28 9.36 -23.41
N GLU A 147 1.71 9.67 -22.19
CA GLU A 147 2.43 10.91 -21.88
C GLU A 147 3.73 11.04 -22.69
N ARG A 148 4.52 9.96 -22.79
CA ARG A 148 5.83 9.96 -23.48
C ARG A 148 5.73 10.34 -24.95
N VAL A 149 4.62 10.02 -25.61
CA VAL A 149 4.38 10.38 -27.02
C VAL A 149 4.13 11.87 -27.16
N ILE A 150 3.39 12.48 -26.23
CA ILE A 150 2.99 13.90 -26.29
C ILE A 150 4.15 14.82 -25.89
N ARG A 151 5.01 14.38 -24.96
CA ARG A 151 6.15 15.13 -24.36
C ARG A 151 5.76 16.40 -23.61
N ILE A 152 5.05 17.33 -24.23
CA ILE A 152 4.63 18.62 -23.66
C ILE A 152 3.15 18.85 -23.95
N PHE A 153 2.35 19.05 -22.90
CA PHE A 153 0.94 19.39 -23.05
C PHE A 153 0.76 20.89 -23.29
N PRO A 154 -0.16 21.30 -24.19
CA PRO A 154 -0.41 22.72 -24.47
C PRO A 154 -1.10 23.44 -23.32
N ASN A 155 -1.88 22.73 -22.50
CA ASN A 155 -2.51 23.24 -21.29
C ASN A 155 -2.97 22.08 -20.38
N ARG A 156 -3.38 22.43 -19.16
CA ARG A 156 -3.86 21.47 -18.15
C ARG A 156 -5.09 20.68 -18.61
N GLU A 157 -6.03 21.31 -19.29
CA GLU A 157 -7.28 20.66 -19.74
C GLU A 157 -7.01 19.56 -20.77
N SER A 158 -6.03 19.75 -21.65
CA SER A 158 -5.60 18.72 -22.59
C SER A 158 -5.00 17.49 -21.88
N ALA A 159 -4.24 17.69 -20.80
CA ALA A 159 -3.75 16.57 -19.99
C ALA A 159 -4.88 15.85 -19.27
N LEU A 160 -5.85 16.60 -18.71
CA LEU A 160 -7.02 16.03 -18.05
C LEU A 160 -7.88 15.21 -19.00
N ARG A 161 -8.09 15.67 -20.24
CA ARG A 161 -8.85 14.90 -21.24
C ARG A 161 -8.17 13.58 -21.57
N LEU A 162 -6.87 13.57 -21.86
CA LEU A 162 -6.16 12.34 -22.20
C LEU A 162 -6.19 11.33 -21.05
N ILE A 163 -5.83 11.78 -19.84
CA ILE A 163 -5.80 10.92 -18.66
C ILE A 163 -7.22 10.46 -18.32
N GLY A 164 -8.21 11.36 -18.39
CA GLY A 164 -9.61 11.07 -18.16
C GLY A 164 -10.15 10.01 -19.11
N THR A 165 -9.92 10.15 -20.42
CA THR A 165 -10.33 9.16 -21.42
C THR A 165 -9.70 7.79 -21.16
N LEU A 166 -8.40 7.74 -20.82
CA LEU A 166 -7.75 6.47 -20.46
C LEU A 166 -8.40 5.84 -19.21
N LEU A 167 -8.64 6.64 -18.18
CA LEU A 167 -9.26 6.16 -16.94
C LEU A 167 -10.68 5.65 -17.18
N MET A 168 -11.46 6.31 -18.03
CA MET A 168 -12.80 5.84 -18.43
C MET A 168 -12.73 4.50 -19.18
N GLU A 169 -11.79 4.34 -20.12
CA GLU A 169 -11.60 3.08 -20.85
C GLU A 169 -11.20 1.93 -19.91
N VAL A 170 -10.36 2.22 -18.91
CA VAL A 170 -9.96 1.24 -17.90
C VAL A 170 -11.13 0.89 -16.98
N ASP A 171 -11.91 1.88 -16.56
CA ASP A 171 -13.09 1.69 -15.72
C ASP A 171 -14.13 0.79 -16.40
N GLU A 172 -14.43 1.03 -17.68
CA GLU A 172 -15.35 0.20 -18.46
C GLU A 172 -14.88 -1.27 -18.56
N LYS A 173 -13.57 -1.48 -18.75
CA LYS A 173 -12.96 -2.82 -18.74
C LYS A 173 -13.00 -3.48 -17.37
N TRP A 174 -12.90 -2.71 -16.28
CA TRP A 174 -12.97 -3.23 -14.92
C TRP A 174 -14.40 -3.55 -14.51
N ALA A 175 -15.37 -2.74 -14.93
CA ALA A 175 -16.79 -2.95 -14.68
C ALA A 175 -17.32 -4.21 -15.39
N SER A 176 -16.87 -4.48 -16.62
CA SER A 176 -17.25 -5.66 -17.40
C SER A 176 -16.35 -6.88 -17.16
N GLY A 177 -15.22 -6.70 -16.49
CA GLY A 177 -14.19 -7.71 -16.29
C GLY A 177 -14.39 -8.61 -15.07
N ARG A 178 -13.36 -9.44 -14.79
CA ARG A 178 -13.31 -10.27 -13.57
C ARG A 178 -13.11 -9.39 -12.34
N LYS A 179 -13.83 -9.69 -11.25
CA LYS A 179 -13.67 -9.02 -9.95
C LYS A 179 -12.20 -9.04 -9.50
N TYR A 180 -11.63 -7.84 -9.32
CA TYR A 180 -10.23 -7.68 -8.91
C TYR A 180 -9.97 -8.16 -7.47
N LEU A 181 -10.96 -8.09 -6.58
CA LEU A 181 -10.93 -8.66 -5.24
C LEU A 181 -12.34 -9.14 -4.88
N ASP A 182 -12.46 -10.39 -4.45
CA ASP A 182 -13.71 -10.90 -3.90
C ASP A 182 -13.68 -10.77 -2.38
N MET A 183 -14.62 -10.03 -1.81
CA MET A 183 -14.64 -9.66 -0.39
C MET A 183 -15.48 -10.61 0.47
N ALA A 184 -16.20 -11.58 -0.11
CA ALA A 184 -17.07 -12.48 0.66
C ALA A 184 -16.31 -13.20 1.77
N GLU A 185 -15.23 -13.91 1.41
CA GLU A 185 -14.36 -14.63 2.34
C GLU A 185 -13.70 -13.70 3.37
N TYR A 186 -13.37 -12.46 2.97
CA TYR A 186 -12.82 -11.47 3.88
C TYR A 186 -13.82 -11.09 4.98
N LEU A 187 -15.09 -10.87 4.61
CA LEU A 187 -16.14 -10.48 5.55
C LEU A 187 -16.41 -11.59 6.56
N GLU A 188 -16.51 -12.85 6.10
CA GLU A 188 -16.63 -14.02 6.98
C GLU A 188 -15.44 -14.15 7.94
N TRP A 189 -14.21 -13.99 7.43
CA TRP A 189 -13.00 -13.98 8.24
C TRP A 189 -13.01 -12.88 9.31
N ARG A 190 -13.50 -11.68 8.96
CA ARG A 190 -13.59 -10.55 9.90
C ARG A 190 -14.63 -10.79 11.00
N GLU A 191 -15.78 -11.34 10.64
CA GLU A 191 -16.84 -11.67 11.61
C GLU A 191 -16.36 -12.71 12.62
N SER A 192 -15.70 -13.78 12.16
CA SER A 192 -15.16 -14.81 13.05
C SER A 192 -14.10 -14.26 14.03
N ARG A 193 -13.22 -13.36 13.57
CA ARG A 193 -12.25 -12.64 14.42
C ARG A 193 -12.94 -11.78 15.48
N THR A 194 -13.99 -11.07 15.09
CA THR A 194 -14.74 -10.17 16.00
C THR A 194 -15.46 -10.97 17.07
N ALA A 195 -16.12 -12.06 16.70
CA ALA A 195 -16.78 -12.98 17.63
C ALA A 195 -15.78 -13.61 18.61
N GLN A 196 -14.62 -14.05 18.12
CA GLN A 196 -13.57 -14.63 18.96
C GLN A 196 -13.01 -13.62 19.97
N MET A 197 -12.79 -12.38 19.56
CA MET A 197 -12.32 -11.31 20.45
C MET A 197 -13.34 -11.00 21.54
N ASN A 198 -14.61 -10.86 21.17
CA ASN A 198 -15.70 -10.63 22.14
C ASN A 198 -15.79 -11.79 23.15
N SER A 199 -15.71 -13.04 22.69
CA SER A 199 -15.77 -14.22 23.57
C SER A 199 -14.62 -14.30 24.58
N LYS A 200 -13.42 -13.80 24.24
CA LYS A 200 -12.28 -13.72 25.16
C LYS A 200 -12.50 -12.64 26.22
N VAL A 201 -13.07 -11.50 25.84
CA VAL A 201 -13.38 -10.41 26.77
C VAL A 201 -14.44 -10.84 27.78
N THR A 202 -15.49 -11.55 27.35
CA THR A 202 -16.55 -12.02 28.25
C THR A 202 -16.09 -13.10 29.25
N ARG A 203 -14.97 -13.78 28.98
CA ARG A 203 -14.40 -14.83 29.87
C ARG A 203 -13.44 -14.30 30.93
N ILE A 204 -13.06 -13.03 30.87
CA ILE A 204 -12.12 -12.38 31.81
C ILE A 204 -12.90 -11.49 32.81
N GLY A 205 -14.22 -11.41 32.69
CA GLY A 205 -15.11 -10.70 33.62
C GLY A 205 -15.73 -11.61 34.67
#